data_AF-A0A938VKZ7-F1
#
_entry.id   AF-A0A938VKZ7-F1
#
_cell.length_a   1.000
_cell.length_b   1.000
_cell.length_c   1.000
_cell.angle_alpha   90.00
_cell.angle_beta   90.00
_cell.angle_gamma   90.00
#
_symmetry.space_group_name_H-M   'P 1'
#
loop_
_entity.id
_entity.type
_entity.pdbx_description
1 polymer ?
#
loop_
_entity_poly.entity_id
_entity_poly.type
_entity_poly.pdbx_seq_one_letter_code
_entity_poly.pdbx_strand_id
1 'polypeptide(L)'
;MGSYLTPRLEAAGVSPLVNHIIVSVLWTSWHLPYYYYYLDRAQLESAIITSIPVFIALAFFVQIPTSILFGELRLISKSTWTVFLLHQMINAISMPLLMNGFIEVKGALAPVFTPTNEGLIVSALFGLVGWMLMKYRLKQTA
;
A
#
# COMPACT_ATOMS: atom_id res chain seq x y z
N MET A 1 1.15 9.69 -4.53
CA MET A 1 2.45 10.07 -3.93
C MET A 1 3.65 9.40 -4.60
N GLY A 2 3.63 8.10 -4.87
CA GLY A 2 4.74 7.41 -5.56
C GLY A 2 5.15 8.02 -6.92
N SER A 3 4.20 8.53 -7.70
CA SER A 3 4.45 9.04 -9.06
C SER A 3 5.34 10.29 -9.16
N TYR A 4 5.37 11.14 -8.13
CA TYR A 4 6.13 12.39 -8.11
C TYR A 4 7.16 12.42 -6.97
N LEU A 5 6.77 12.01 -5.76
CA LEU A 5 7.63 12.14 -4.58
C LEU A 5 8.80 11.14 -4.62
N THR A 6 8.56 9.88 -4.99
CA THR A 6 9.61 8.86 -5.03
C THR A 6 10.78 9.25 -5.95
N PRO A 7 10.56 9.66 -7.22
CA PRO A 7 11.65 10.15 -8.07
C PRO A 7 12.34 11.41 -7.53
N ARG A 8 11.61 12.30 -6.86
CA ARG A 8 12.17 13.55 -6.30
C ARG A 8 13.09 13.28 -5.11
N LEU A 9 12.70 12.37 -4.22
CA LEU A 9 13.53 11.95 -3.08
C LEU A 9 14.77 11.19 -3.58
N GLU A 10 14.64 10.37 -4.63
CA GLU A 10 15.78 9.70 -5.27
C GLU A 10 16.75 10.73 -5.89
N ALA A 11 16.23 11.70 -6.63
CA ALA A 11 17.05 12.77 -7.22
C ALA A 11 17.74 13.64 -6.15
N ALA A 12 17.17 13.72 -4.94
CA ALA A 12 17.76 14.39 -3.79
C ALA A 12 18.79 13.53 -3.02
N GLY A 13 19.09 12.31 -3.50
CA GLY A 13 20.09 11.43 -2.88
C GLY A 13 19.60 10.69 -1.64
N VAL A 14 18.28 10.67 -1.38
CA VAL A 14 17.72 9.92 -0.25
C VAL A 14 17.91 8.42 -0.47
N SER A 15 18.36 7.71 0.55
CA SER A 15 18.56 6.25 0.44
C SER A 15 17.27 5.53 0.03
N PRO A 16 17.34 4.45 -0.77
CA PRO A 16 16.16 3.79 -1.35
C PRO A 16 15.11 3.40 -0.31
N LEU A 17 15.53 2.79 0.80
CA LEU A 17 14.60 2.35 1.83
C LEU A 17 13.94 3.53 2.57
N VAL A 18 14.71 4.56 2.90
CA VAL A 18 14.19 5.77 3.56
C VAL A 18 13.20 6.50 2.65
N ASN A 19 13.49 6.56 1.34
CA ASN A 19 12.57 7.12 0.34
C ASN A 19 11.19 6.45 0.42
N HIS A 20 11.14 5.12 0.36
CA HIS A 20 9.88 4.37 0.42
C HIS A 20 9.15 4.50 1.76
N ILE A 21 9.88 4.58 2.88
CA ILE A 21 9.28 4.81 4.21
C ILE A 21 8.64 6.20 4.28
N ILE A 22 9.33 7.26 3.82
CA ILE A 22 8.77 8.62 3.78
C ILE A 22 7.49 8.64 2.95
N VAL A 23 7.53 8.03 1.76
CA VAL A 23 6.37 7.95 0.87
C VAL A 23 5.23 7.18 1.53
N SER A 24 5.53 6.09 2.25
CA SER A 24 4.53 5.29 2.97
C SER A 24 3.83 6.11 4.05
N VAL A 25 4.61 6.79 4.90
CA VAL A 25 4.07 7.61 6.01
C VAL A 25 3.17 8.71 5.48
N LEU A 26 3.60 9.42 4.44
CA LEU A 26 2.80 10.49 3.84
C LEU A 26 1.54 9.96 3.15
N TRP A 27 1.65 8.81 2.49
CA TRP A 27 0.51 8.16 1.84
C TRP A 27 -0.54 7.73 2.87
N THR A 28 -0.15 7.04 3.93
CA THR A 28 -1.08 6.68 5.01
C THR A 28 -1.67 7.92 5.69
N SER A 29 -0.84 8.94 5.96
CA SER A 29 -1.29 10.18 6.59
C SER A 29 -2.34 10.94 5.76
N TRP A 30 -2.21 10.90 4.43
CA TRP A 30 -3.19 11.49 3.52
C TRP A 30 -4.57 10.84 3.61
N HIS A 31 -4.67 9.60 4.09
CA HIS A 31 -5.96 8.92 4.28
C HIS A 31 -6.63 9.26 5.62
N LEU A 32 -5.93 9.92 6.56
CA LEU A 32 -6.49 10.22 7.87
C LEU A 32 -7.78 11.07 7.80
N PRO A 33 -7.85 12.16 7.00
CA PRO A 33 -9.09 12.92 6.90
C PRO A 33 -10.25 12.07 6.38
N TYR A 34 -9.98 11.15 5.46
CA TYR A 34 -10.98 10.23 4.92
C TYR A 34 -11.55 9.32 6.02
N TYR A 35 -10.69 8.69 6.82
CA TYR A 35 -11.13 7.80 7.91
C TYR A 35 -11.83 8.51 9.06
N TYR A 36 -11.50 9.78 9.33
CA TYR A 36 -12.09 10.51 10.46
C TYR A 36 -13.33 11.33 10.10
N TYR A 37 -13.43 11.85 8.87
CA TYR A 37 -14.45 12.85 8.53
C TYR A 37 -15.33 12.51 7.34
N TYR A 38 -14.84 11.72 6.37
CA TYR A 38 -15.56 11.50 5.11
C TYR A 38 -16.19 10.11 4.98
N LEU A 39 -15.61 9.10 5.63
CA LEU A 39 -16.16 7.75 5.63
C LEU A 39 -17.18 7.60 6.77
N ASP A 40 -18.35 7.05 6.45
CA ASP A 40 -19.36 6.75 7.45
C ASP A 40 -18.80 5.80 8.52
N ARG A 41 -19.10 6.13 9.79
CA ARG A 41 -18.52 5.42 10.93
C ARG A 41 -18.98 3.98 11.00
N ALA A 42 -20.25 3.71 10.74
CA ALA A 42 -20.80 2.35 10.77
C ALA A 42 -20.26 1.53 9.59
N GLN A 43 -20.07 2.16 8.43
CA GLN A 43 -19.44 1.50 7.28
C GLN A 43 -17.98 1.14 7.57
N LEU A 44 -17.19 2.02 8.18
CA LEU A 44 -15.81 1.71 8.53
C LEU A 44 -15.74 0.62 9.60
N GLU A 45 -16.53 0.72 10.67
CA GLU A 45 -16.57 -0.28 11.75
C GLU A 45 -17.06 -1.66 11.30
N SER A 46 -17.91 -1.73 10.28
CA SER A 46 -18.31 -3.02 9.69
C SER A 46 -17.24 -3.64 8.79
N ALA A 47 -16.29 -2.84 8.29
CA ALA A 47 -15.20 -3.29 7.41
C ALA A 47 -13.92 -3.66 8.17
N ILE A 48 -13.73 -3.20 9.41
CA ILE A 48 -12.53 -3.45 10.20
C ILE A 48 -12.82 -4.36 11.39
N ILE A 49 -11.84 -5.21 11.75
CA ILE A 49 -11.93 -6.12 12.90
C ILE A 49 -11.31 -5.54 14.19
N THR A 50 -10.86 -4.29 14.15
CA THR A 50 -10.15 -3.61 15.26
C THR A 50 -10.75 -2.23 15.50
N SER A 51 -10.34 -1.54 16.57
CA SER A 51 -10.72 -0.13 16.74
C SER A 51 -10.02 0.76 15.70
N ILE A 52 -10.64 1.87 15.32
CA ILE A 52 -10.08 2.80 14.32
C ILE A 52 -8.63 3.23 14.65
N PRO A 53 -8.27 3.61 15.90
CA PRO A 53 -6.89 3.96 16.22
C PRO A 53 -5.90 2.82 15.98
N VAL A 54 -6.29 1.58 16.30
CA VAL A 54 -5.47 0.39 16.06
C VAL A 54 -5.34 0.10 14.57
N PHE A 55 -6.44 0.18 13.82
CA PHE A 55 -6.45 0.06 12.37
C PHE A 55 -5.50 1.07 11.71
N ILE A 56 -5.57 2.35 12.10
CA ILE A 56 -4.69 3.40 11.57
C ILE A 56 -3.23 3.11 11.92
N ALA A 57 -2.94 2.73 13.17
CA ALA A 57 -1.57 2.39 13.59
C ALA A 57 -1.00 1.23 12.75
N LEU A 58 -1.78 0.17 12.53
CA LEU A 58 -1.39 -0.96 11.70
C LEU A 58 -1.19 -0.55 10.24
N ALA A 59 -2.03 0.33 9.71
CA ALA A 59 -1.91 0.82 8.33
C ALA A 59 -0.56 1.50 8.06
N PHE A 60 0.08 2.14 9.05
CA PHE A 60 1.41 2.72 8.87
C PHE A 60 2.51 1.67 8.64
N PHE A 61 2.37 0.48 9.23
CA PHE A 61 3.33 -0.62 9.04
C PHE A 61 3.04 -1.39 7.77
N VAL A 62 1.78 -1.72 7.54
CA VAL A 62 1.36 -2.58 6.44
C VAL A 62 1.43 -1.88 5.08
N GLN A 63 1.42 -0.54 5.06
CA GLN A 63 1.59 0.23 3.82
C GLN A 63 3.04 0.27 3.31
N ILE A 64 4.04 -0.04 4.15
CA ILE A 64 5.46 0.02 3.76
C ILE A 64 5.77 -0.93 2.59
N PRO A 65 5.41 -2.22 2.63
CA PRO A 65 5.55 -3.14 1.50
C PRO A 65 4.95 -2.61 0.19
N THR A 66 3.73 -2.07 0.24
CA THR A 66 3.05 -1.48 -0.92
C THR A 66 3.81 -0.26 -1.45
N SER A 67 4.31 0.60 -0.56
CA SER A 67 5.11 1.77 -0.94
C SER A 67 6.40 1.37 -1.67
N ILE A 68 7.10 0.34 -1.18
CA ILE A 68 8.32 -0.18 -1.84
C ILE A 68 7.98 -0.70 -3.24
N LEU A 69 6.97 -1.56 -3.37
CA LEU A 69 6.56 -2.12 -4.66
C LEU A 69 6.20 -1.02 -5.66
N PHE A 70 5.33 -0.09 -5.26
CA PHE A 70 4.83 0.97 -6.14
C PHE A 70 5.94 1.96 -6.49
N GLY A 71 6.78 2.31 -5.51
CA GLY A 71 7.93 3.16 -5.71
C GLY A 71 8.91 2.56 -6.71
N GLU A 72 9.30 1.31 -6.54
CA GLU A 72 10.24 0.65 -7.45
C GLU A 72 9.66 0.44 -8.85
N LEU A 73 8.38 0.08 -8.98
CA LEU A 73 7.71 0.05 -10.29
C LEU A 73 7.78 1.42 -10.99
N ARG A 74 7.55 2.51 -10.25
CA ARG A 74 7.66 3.88 -10.78
C ARG A 74 9.07 4.23 -11.22
N LEU A 75 10.09 3.83 -10.46
CA LEU A 75 11.48 4.15 -10.75
C LEU A 75 11.99 3.36 -11.96
N ILE A 76 11.65 2.06 -12.02
CA ILE A 76 12.05 1.18 -13.12
C ILE A 76 11.32 1.53 -14.41
N SER A 77 9.98 1.69 -14.37
CA SER A 77 9.20 1.96 -15.58
C SER A 77 9.35 3.40 -16.09
N LYS A 78 9.82 4.31 -15.22
CA LYS A 78 9.86 5.76 -15.44
C LYS A 78 8.50 6.36 -15.81
N SER A 79 7.40 5.63 -15.60
CA SER A 79 6.06 5.99 -16.03
C SER A 79 5.11 6.11 -14.85
N THR A 80 4.36 7.19 -14.80
CA THR A 80 3.28 7.38 -13.82
C THR A 80 2.11 6.44 -14.07
N TRP A 81 1.91 6.03 -15.33
CA TRP A 81 0.81 5.16 -15.74
C TRP A 81 0.89 3.77 -15.14
N THR A 82 2.09 3.20 -14.99
CA THR A 82 2.27 1.86 -14.38
C THR A 82 1.65 1.80 -12.99
N VAL A 83 2.00 2.79 -12.16
CA VAL A 83 1.53 2.84 -10.77
C VAL A 83 0.06 3.27 -10.68
N PHE A 84 -0.35 4.20 -11.55
CA PHE A 84 -1.75 4.63 -11.63
C PHE A 84 -2.67 3.46 -11.98
N LEU A 85 -2.38 2.70 -13.04
CA LEU A 85 -3.20 1.58 -13.47
C LEU A 85 -3.25 0.48 -12.40
N LEU A 86 -2.11 0.13 -11.80
CA LEU A 86 -2.08 -0.85 -10.72
C LEU A 86 -2.93 -0.41 -9.53
N HIS A 87 -2.82 0.85 -9.10
CA HIS A 87 -3.65 1.39 -8.03
C HIS A 87 -5.15 1.32 -8.36
N GLN A 88 -5.52 1.72 -9.58
CA GLN A 88 -6.92 1.66 -10.02
C GLN A 88 -7.44 0.23 -10.12
N MET A 89 -6.63 -0.72 -10.58
CA MET A 89 -7.02 -2.13 -10.62
C MET A 89 -7.25 -2.69 -9.22
N ILE A 90 -6.37 -2.41 -8.26
CA ILE A 90 -6.56 -2.84 -6.86
C ILE A 90 -7.86 -2.24 -6.32
N ASN A 91 -8.11 -0.95 -6.55
CA ASN A 91 -9.33 -0.29 -6.07
C ASN A 91 -10.60 -0.80 -6.75
N ALA A 92 -10.54 -1.14 -8.04
CA ALA A 92 -11.69 -1.63 -8.80
C ALA A 92 -12.00 -3.11 -8.56
N ILE A 93 -11.01 -3.90 -8.14
CA ILE A 93 -11.16 -5.35 -7.96
C ILE A 93 -11.29 -5.68 -6.47
N SER A 94 -10.29 -5.34 -5.65
CA SER A 94 -10.22 -5.82 -4.27
C SER A 94 -11.37 -5.27 -3.40
N MET A 95 -11.63 -3.95 -3.47
CA MET A 95 -12.65 -3.34 -2.62
C MET A 95 -14.08 -3.76 -3.00
N PRO A 96 -14.50 -3.75 -4.28
CA PRO A 96 -15.84 -4.22 -4.65
C PRO A 96 -16.05 -5.71 -4.40
N LEU A 97 -15.02 -6.56 -4.55
CA LEU A 97 -15.16 -7.98 -4.27
C LEU A 97 -15.44 -8.26 -2.79
N LEU A 98 -14.80 -7.51 -1.89
CA LEU A 98 -15.02 -7.64 -0.45
C LEU A 98 -16.30 -6.96 0.01
N MET A 99 -16.52 -5.70 -0.38
CA MET A 99 -17.65 -4.91 0.09
C MET A 99 -19.00 -5.41 -0.42
N ASN A 100 -19.05 -5.99 -1.62
CA ASN A 100 -20.29 -6.55 -2.18
C ASN A 100 -20.49 -8.04 -1.82
N GLY A 101 -19.65 -8.60 -0.95
CA GLY A 101 -19.80 -9.98 -0.46
C GLY A 101 -19.48 -11.07 -1.47
N PHE A 102 -18.79 -10.76 -2.57
CA PHE A 102 -18.34 -11.78 -3.53
C PHE A 102 -17.22 -12.66 -2.95
N ILE A 103 -16.42 -12.10 -2.05
CA ILE A 103 -15.43 -12.82 -1.26
C ILE A 103 -15.69 -12.51 0.21
N GLU A 104 -15.97 -13.55 0.99
CA GLU A 104 -16.04 -13.46 2.45
C GLU A 104 -14.85 -14.20 3.06
N VAL A 105 -14.04 -13.50 3.85
CA VAL A 105 -12.96 -14.13 4.62
C VAL A 105 -13.36 -14.11 6.09
N LYS A 106 -13.74 -15.28 6.61
CA LYS A 106 -14.27 -15.44 7.98
C LYS A 106 -13.34 -16.29 8.85
N GLY A 107 -13.40 -16.06 10.15
CA GLY A 107 -12.68 -16.84 11.17
C GLY A 107 -11.29 -16.29 11.52
N ALA A 108 -10.58 -17.02 12.38
CA ALA A 108 -9.30 -16.59 12.96
C ALA A 108 -8.18 -16.34 11.93
N LEU A 109 -8.31 -16.90 10.73
CA LEU A 109 -7.34 -16.75 9.65
C LEU A 109 -7.63 -15.57 8.71
N ALA A 110 -8.70 -14.79 8.96
CA ALA A 110 -9.03 -13.65 8.12
C ALA A 110 -7.90 -12.62 7.96
N PRO A 111 -7.16 -12.23 9.03
CA PRO A 111 -6.02 -11.32 8.88
C PRO A 111 -4.89 -11.86 7.98
N VAL A 112 -4.82 -13.19 7.80
CA VAL A 112 -3.78 -13.85 7.01
C VAL A 112 -4.15 -13.88 5.52
N PHE A 113 -5.39 -14.26 5.22
CA PHE A 113 -5.86 -14.58 3.86
C PHE A 113 -6.72 -13.51 3.19
N THR A 114 -7.03 -12.41 3.89
CA THR A 114 -7.75 -11.31 3.28
C THR A 114 -7.00 -10.81 2.01
N PRO A 115 -7.69 -10.72 0.84
CA PRO A 115 -7.06 -10.43 -0.46
C PRO A 115 -6.86 -8.92 -0.70
N THR A 116 -6.45 -8.19 0.33
CA THR A 116 -6.13 -6.76 0.28
C THR A 116 -4.74 -6.54 0.86
N ASN A 117 -4.26 -5.30 0.76
CA ASN A 117 -2.95 -4.92 1.24
C ASN A 117 -2.78 -5.19 2.75
N GLU A 118 -3.86 -5.15 3.55
CA GLU A 118 -3.79 -5.50 4.99
C GLU A 118 -3.60 -7.00 5.28
N GLY A 119 -3.88 -7.89 4.32
CA GLY A 119 -3.65 -9.31 4.48
C GLY A 119 -2.16 -9.65 4.55
N LEU A 120 -1.76 -10.45 5.54
CA LEU A 120 -0.33 -10.78 5.75
C LEU A 120 0.32 -11.41 4.52
N ILE A 121 -0.40 -12.28 3.79
CA ILE A 121 0.14 -12.93 2.58
C ILE A 121 0.37 -11.89 1.47
N VAL A 122 -0.62 -11.05 1.18
CA VAL A 122 -0.53 -10.04 0.12
C VAL A 122 0.56 -9.02 0.46
N SER A 123 0.60 -8.56 1.72
CA SER A 123 1.62 -7.63 2.21
C SER A 123 3.03 -8.22 2.08
N ALA A 124 3.22 -9.48 2.48
CA ALA A 124 4.49 -10.18 2.34
C ALA A 124 4.91 -10.33 0.87
N LEU A 125 3.98 -10.68 -0.03
CA LEU A 125 4.25 -10.77 -1.46
C LEU A 125 4.65 -9.41 -2.04
N PHE A 126 3.94 -8.34 -1.69
CA PHE A 126 4.28 -6.99 -2.15
C PHE A 126 5.66 -6.56 -1.65
N GLY A 127 5.97 -6.85 -0.39
CA GLY A 127 7.27 -6.53 0.21
C GLY A 127 8.40 -7.31 -0.46
N LEU A 128 8.20 -8.62 -0.68
CA LEU A 128 9.16 -9.49 -1.34
C LEU A 128 9.44 -9.04 -2.78
N VAL A 129 8.38 -8.81 -3.58
CA VAL A 129 8.53 -8.36 -4.97
C VAL A 129 9.14 -6.96 -5.02
N GLY A 130 8.66 -6.02 -4.19
CA GLY A 130 9.22 -4.68 -4.10
C GLY A 130 10.70 -4.68 -3.72
N TRP A 131 11.10 -5.52 -2.78
CA TRP A 131 12.49 -5.70 -2.40
C TRP A 131 13.35 -6.26 -3.55
N MET A 132 12.85 -7.28 -4.26
CA MET A 132 13.55 -7.82 -5.44
C MET A 132 13.74 -6.76 -6.53
N LEU A 133 12.70 -5.97 -6.82
CA LEU A 133 12.77 -4.87 -7.78
C LEU A 133 13.78 -3.81 -7.35
N MET A 134 13.79 -3.45 -6.06
CA MET A 134 14.78 -2.51 -5.52
C MET A 134 16.21 -3.03 -5.72
N LYS A 135 16.46 -4.30 -5.37
CA LYS A 135 17.79 -4.91 -5.58
C LYS A 135 18.16 -4.98 -7.05
N TYR A 136 17.22 -5.30 -7.93
CA TYR A 136 17.42 -5.34 -9.37
C TYR A 136 17.81 -3.97 -9.93
N ARG A 137 17.08 -2.90 -9.53
CA ARG A 137 17.36 -1.54 -9.96
C ARG A 137 18.73 -1.06 -9.45
N LEU A 138 19.03 -1.30 -8.17
CA LEU A 138 20.29 -0.84 -7.58
C LEU A 138 21.53 -1.48 -8.22
N LYS A 139 21.41 -2.73 -8.70
CA LYS A 139 22.49 -3.39 -9.46
C LYS A 139 22.75 -2.78 -10.84
N GLN A 140 21.77 -2.10 -11.44
CA GLN A 140 21.93 -1.44 -12.74
C GLN A 140 22.49 -0.02 -12.62
N THR A 141 22.35 0.60 -11.44
CA THR A 141 22.82 1.97 -11.17
C THR A 141 24.17 2.02 -10.45
N ALA A 142 24.73 0.87 -10.06
CA ALA A 142 26.06 0.72 -9.47
C ALA A 142 27.10 0.49 -10.55
#